data_AF-A0A183EXB4-F1
#
_entry.id   AF-A0A183EXB4-F1
#
_cell.length_a   1.000
_cell.length_b   1.000
_cell.length_c   1.000
_cell.angle_alpha   90.00
_cell.angle_beta   90.00
_cell.angle_gamma   90.00
#
_symmetry.space_group_name_H-M   'P 1'
#
loop_
_entity.id
_entity.type
_entity.pdbx_description
1 polymer ?
#
loop_
_entity_poly.entity_id
_entity_poly.type
_entity_poly.pdbx_seq_one_letter_code
_entity_poly.pdbx_strand_id
1 'polypeptide(L)' 'MLLLPFFQEAIGSGSFGKVYKGTYRGKTVAIKRYRAVAFGSKSEVDMFCREVSILSKLQHPNVITFVGACLDDPSVS' A
#
# COMPACT_ATOMS: atom_id res chain seq x y z
N MET A 1 -7.25 -7.62 -5.45
CA MET A 1 -7.06 -8.66 -4.42
C MET A 1 -5.59 -9.02 -4.30
N LEU A 2 -4.78 -8.16 -3.67
CA LEU A 2 -3.51 -8.61 -3.12
C LEU A 2 -3.82 -9.10 -1.71
N LEU A 3 -4.11 -10.39 -1.57
CA LEU A 3 -4.00 -11.06 -0.28
C LEU A 3 -2.50 -11.00 0.09
N LEU A 4 -2.11 -9.98 0.85
CA LEU A 4 -0.82 -9.87 1.51
C LEU A 4 -1.01 -10.58 2.85
N PRO A 5 -0.76 -11.90 2.95
CA PRO A 5 -1.28 -12.66 4.07
C PRO A 5 -0.48 -12.38 5.35
N PHE A 6 0.63 -11.63 5.29
CA PHE A 6 1.51 -11.40 6.43
C PHE A 6 2.10 -9.99 6.39
N PHE A 7 1.43 -9.05 7.07
CA PHE A 7 2.12 -7.89 7.62
C PHE A 7 3.13 -8.40 8.65
N GLN A 8 4.38 -7.95 8.58
CA GLN A 8 5.41 -8.22 9.57
C GLN A 8 5.56 -6.98 10.48
N GLU A 9 6.77 -6.48 10.67
CA GLU A 9 7.03 -5.26 11.44
C GLU A 9 6.69 -3.97 10.67
N ALA A 10 6.31 -2.93 11.42
CA ALA A 10 6.25 -1.58 10.89
C ALA A 10 7.67 -1.06 10.66
N ILE A 11 7.95 -0.63 9.42
CA ILE A 11 9.27 -0.13 8.99
C ILE A 11 9.29 1.37 8.74
N GLY A 12 8.13 2.03 8.80
CA GLY A 12 8.02 3.47 8.63
C GLY A 12 6.65 4.01 9.03
N SER A 13 6.60 5.31 9.29
CA SER A 13 5.36 6.03 9.54
C SER A 13 5.44 7.44 9.00
N GLY A 14 4.30 7.97 8.56
CA GLY A 14 4.19 9.34 8.07
C GLY A 14 2.76 9.87 8.17
N SER A 15 2.54 11.03 7.56
CA SER A 15 1.25 11.74 7.61
C SER A 15 0.07 10.90 7.11
N PHE A 16 0.30 10.08 6.09
CA PHE A 16 -0.75 9.29 5.44
C PHE A 16 -0.99 7.92 6.08
N GLY A 17 -0.06 7.41 6.90
CA GLY A 17 -0.17 6.05 7.41
C GLY A 17 1.14 5.42 7.86
N LYS A 18 1.13 4.09 7.93
CA LYS A 18 2.28 3.27 8.32
C LYS A 18 2.71 2.41 7.13
N VAL A 19 4.01 2.20 7.02
CA VAL A 19 4.61 1.26 6.08
C VAL A 19 5.05 0.05 6.86
N TYR A 20 4.65 -1.11 6.39
CA TYR A 20 4.98 -2.41 6.96
C TYR A 20 5.85 -3.19 5.99
N LYS A 21 6.72 -4.02 6.53
CA LYS A 21 7.34 -5.08 5.76
C LYS A 21 6.34 -6.21 5.58
N GLY A 22 6.42 -6.93 4.47
CA GLY A 22 5.64 -8.13 4.25
C GLY A 22 6.26 -9.04 3.19
N THR A 23 5.53 -10.10 2.84
CA THR A 23 5.94 -11.04 1.81
C THR A 23 4.82 -11.26 0.82
N TYR A 24 5.14 -11.20 -0.47
CA TYR A 24 4.24 -11.49 -1.57
C TYR A 24 4.93 -12.41 -2.57
N ARG A 25 4.34 -13.59 -2.82
CA ARG A 25 4.89 -14.62 -3.73
C ARG A 25 6.38 -14.91 -3.47
N GLY A 26 6.75 -15.04 -2.19
CA GLY A 26 8.13 -15.31 -1.75
C GLY A 26 9.09 -14.12 -1.85
N LYS A 27 8.63 -12.93 -2.25
CA LYS A 27 9.45 -11.71 -2.29
C LYS A 27 9.11 -10.78 -1.14
N THR A 28 10.12 -10.18 -0.54
CA THR A 28 9.95 -9.10 0.45
C THR A 28 9.33 -7.87 -0.22
N VAL A 29 8.31 -7.29 0.40
CA VAL A 29 7.60 -6.11 -0.09
C VAL A 29 7.41 -5.07 1.02
N ALA A 30 7.24 -3.81 0.62
CA ALA A 30 6.78 -2.74 1.49
C ALA A 30 5.27 -2.52 1.26
N ILE A 31 4.50 -2.45 2.35
CA ILE A 31 3.05 -2.34 2.36
C ILE A 31 2.68 -1.02 3.04
N LYS A 32 2.21 -0.03 2.27
CA LYS A 32 1.73 1.24 2.80
C LYS A 32 0.25 1.11 3.16
N ARG A 33 -0.05 1.09 4.46
CA ARG A 33 -1.42 1.10 4.98
C ARG A 33 -1.77 2.53 5.40
N TYR A 34 -2.82 3.06 4.81
CA TYR A 34 -3.33 4.37 5.16
C TYR A 34 -4.19 4.30 6.43
N ARG A 35 -4.29 5.40 7.16
CA ARG A 35 -5.09 5.43 8.40
C ARG A 35 -6.58 5.29 8.07
N ALA A 36 -7.33 4.51 8.86
CA ALA A 36 -8.77 4.35 8.67
C ALA A 36 -9.53 5.69 8.72
N VAL A 37 -9.14 6.59 9.64
CA VAL A 37 -9.66 7.96 9.72
C VAL A 37 -9.32 8.82 8.50
N ALA A 38 -8.26 8.49 7.75
CA ALA A 38 -7.93 9.17 6.50
C ALA A 38 -8.77 8.64 5.33
N PHE A 39 -9.27 7.41 5.36
CA PHE A 39 -10.06 6.84 4.25
C PHE A 39 -11.57 7.19 4.30
N GLY A 40 -11.96 8.18 5.10
CA GLY A 40 -13.36 8.58 5.25
C GLY A 40 -13.86 9.62 4.24
N SER A 41 -12.97 10.32 3.54
CA SER A 41 -13.35 11.36 2.57
C SER A 41 -13.02 10.97 1.13
N LYS A 42 -13.86 11.43 0.20
CA LYS A 42 -13.66 11.20 -1.25
C LYS A 42 -12.27 11.66 -1.72
N SER A 43 -11.76 12.78 -1.17
CA SER A 43 -10.46 13.33 -1.52
C SER A 43 -9.28 12.41 -1.20
N GLU A 44 -9.39 11.60 -0.14
CA GLU A 44 -8.31 10.73 0.31
C GLU A 44 -8.26 9.44 -0.50
N VAL A 45 -9.44 8.90 -0.86
CA VAL A 45 -9.55 7.81 -1.85
C VAL A 45 -9.02 8.28 -3.21
N ASP A 46 -9.32 9.51 -3.63
CA ASP A 46 -8.79 10.07 -4.88
C ASP A 46 -7.27 10.22 -4.84
N MET A 47 -6.68 10.65 -3.71
CA MET A 47 -5.23 10.70 -3.52
C MET A 47 -4.59 9.32 -3.60
N PHE A 48 -5.18 8.31 -2.95
CA PHE A 48 -4.74 6.93 -3.07
C PHE A 48 -4.78 6.44 -4.52
N CYS A 49 -5.91 6.62 -5.20
CA CYS A 49 -6.09 6.23 -6.60
C CYS A 49 -5.08 6.95 -7.51
N ARG A 50 -4.76 8.21 -7.23
CA ARG A 50 -3.72 8.97 -7.95
C ARG A 50 -2.33 8.37 -7.72
N GLU A 51 -1.96 8.06 -6.49
CA GLU A 51 -0.66 7.44 -6.17
C GLU A 51 -0.52 6.07 -6.86
N VAL A 52 -1.57 5.24 -6.81
CA VAL A 52 -1.64 3.96 -7.53
C VAL A 52 -1.52 4.15 -9.04
N SER A 53 -2.21 5.14 -9.61
CA SER A 53 -2.18 5.42 -11.05
C SER A 53 -0.81 5.88 -11.55
N ILE A 54 -0.04 6.57 -10.71
CA ILE A 54 1.33 6.99 -11.03
C ILE A 54 2.26 5.78 -10.90
N LEU A 55 2.27 5.11 -9.75
CA LEU A 55 3.18 4.01 -9.46
C LEU A 55 2.98 2.82 -10.41
N SER A 56 1.75 2.52 -10.82
CA SER A 56 1.45 1.45 -11.78
C SER A 56 2.01 1.68 -13.18
N LYS A 57 2.35 2.93 -13.54
CA LYS A 57 2.93 3.28 -14.85
C LYS A 57 4.45 3.40 -14.82
N LEU A 58 5.07 3.34 -13.64
CA LEU A 58 6.51 3.49 -13.50
C LEU A 58 7.18 2.11 -13.57
N GLN A 59 8.02 1.93 -14.58
CA GLN A 59 8.87 0.75 -14.73
C GLN A 59 10.29 1.21 -15.08
N HIS A 60 11.13 1.33 -14.05
CA HIS A 60 12.49 1.83 -14.19
C HIS A 60 13.40 1.22 -13.11
N PRO A 61 14.68 0.87 -13.39
CA PRO A 61 15.58 0.22 -12.41
C PRO A 61 15.82 1.04 -11.13
N ASN A 62 15.72 2.37 -11.20
CA ASN A 62 15.90 3.27 -10.04
C ASN A 62 14.59 3.72 -9.38
N VAL A 63 13.46 3.12 -9.76
CA VAL A 63 12.15 3.42 -9.18
C VAL A 63 11.55 2.14 -8.63
N ILE A 64 10.87 2.25 -7.49
CA ILE A 64 10.22 1.08 -6.88
C ILE A 64 9.22 0.44 -7.85
N THR A 65 9.23 -0.88 -7.92
CA THR A 65 8.24 -1.62 -8.70
C THR A 65 6.93 -1.72 -7.93
N PHE A 66 5.86 -1.20 -8.52
CA PHE A 66 4.53 -1.37 -7.98
C PHE A 66 4.02 -2.80 -8.19
N VAL A 67 3.53 -3.42 -7.12
CA VAL A 67 3.00 -4.79 -7.16
C VAL A 67 1.47 -4.79 -7.29
N GLY A 68 0.79 -3.82 -6.68
CA GLY A 68 -0.65 -3.69 -6.67
C GLY A 68 -1.16 -2.94 -5.43
N ALA A 69 -2.47 -2.78 -5.34
CA ALA A 69 -3.13 -2.13 -4.21
C ALA A 69 -4.52 -2.74 -3.95
N CYS A 70 -5.05 -2.48 -2.76
CA CYS A 70 -6.38 -2.91 -2.32
C CYS A 70 -7.04 -1.78 -1.53
N LEU A 71 -8.35 -1.62 -1.69
CA LEU A 71 -9.16 -0.71 -0.86
C LEU A 71 -9.75 -1.46 0.35
N ASP A 72 -10.01 -2.76 0.20
CA ASP A 72 -10.48 -3.60 1.28
C ASP A 72 -9.35 -3.86 2.27
N ASP A 73 -9.67 -3.76 3.55
CA ASP A 73 -8.76 -4.08 4.62
C ASP A 73 -8.81 -5.61 4.87
N PRO A 74 -7.74 -6.36 4.56
CA PRO A 74 -7.73 -7.82 4.73
C PRO A 74 -7.66 -8.26 6.20
N SER A 75 -7.56 -7.32 7.16
CA SER A 75 -7.59 -7.62 8.60
C SER A 75 -8.99 -7.60 9.23
N VAL A 76 -10.03 -7.26 8.46
CA VAL A 76 -11.44 -7.22 8.91
C VAL A 76 -12.34 -8.26 8.24
N SER A 77 -11.75 -9.30 7.64
CA SER A 77 -12.47 -10.49 7.13
C SER A 77 -12.42 -11.64 8.12
#